data_AF-A0A1C0YD88-F1
#
_entry.id   AF-A0A1C0YD88-F1
#
_cell.length_a   1.000
_cell.length_b   1.000
_cell.length_c   1.000
_cell.angle_alpha   90.00
_cell.angle_beta   90.00
_cell.angle_gamma   90.00
#
_symmetry.space_group_name_H-M   'P 1'
#
loop_
_entity.id
_entity.type
_entity.pdbx_description
1 polymer ?
#
loop_
_entity_poly.entity_id
_entity_poly.type
_entity_poly.pdbx_seq_one_letter_code
_entity_poly.pdbx_strand_id
1 'polypeptide(L)' 'MQSFRIYVTNITQALSVLQQANIQARNAGNCVEIHIDPQDQVKTISLLNSASIVIYDIEAV' A
#
# COMPACT_ATOMS: atom_id res chain seq x y z
N MET A 1 13.99 4.24 4.92
CA MET A 1 13.11 3.69 3.88
C MET A 1 13.24 2.19 3.77
N GLN A 2 12.12 1.49 3.69
CA GLN A 2 11.98 0.03 3.63
C GLN A 2 10.87 -0.32 2.64
N SER A 3 11.02 -1.45 1.96
CA SER A 3 10.00 -1.94 1.04
C SER A 3 8.97 -2.79 1.78
N PHE A 4 7.69 -2.61 1.44
CA PHE A 4 6.60 -3.42 1.96
C PHE A 4 5.74 -3.94 0.81
N ARG A 5 5.31 -5.20 0.90
CA ARG A 5 4.26 -5.79 0.07
C ARG A 5 2.95 -5.75 0.84
N ILE A 6 1.94 -5.09 0.27
CA ILE A 6 0.61 -4.95 0.84
C ILE A 6 -0.36 -5.73 -0.04
N TYR A 7 -0.94 -6.79 0.51
CA TYR A 7 -1.93 -7.61 -0.19
C TYR A 7 -3.30 -6.97 -0.02
N VAL A 8 -3.96 -6.63 -1.13
CA VAL A 8 -5.21 -5.86 -1.14
C VAL A 8 -6.27 -6.49 -2.04
N THR A 9 -7.54 -6.25 -1.71
CA THR A 9 -8.72 -6.64 -2.52
C THR A 9 -8.69 -6.09 -3.95
N ASN A 10 -8.19 -4.86 -4.12
CA ASN A 10 -8.20 -4.14 -5.39
C ASN A 10 -6.88 -3.38 -5.58
N ILE A 11 -5.97 -3.98 -6.35
CA ILE A 11 -4.65 -3.42 -6.64
C ILE A 11 -4.76 -2.08 -7.39
N THR A 12 -5.65 -1.99 -8.39
CA THR A 12 -5.80 -0.78 -9.20
C THR A 12 -6.24 0.40 -8.34
N GLN A 13 -7.26 0.20 -7.49
CA GLN A 13 -7.75 1.25 -6.59
C GLN A 13 -6.69 1.63 -5.55
N ALA A 14 -5.97 0.65 -5.00
CA ALA A 14 -4.87 0.90 -4.06
C ALA A 14 -3.76 1.75 -4.68
N LEU A 15 -3.33 1.44 -5.90
CA LEU A 15 -2.33 2.23 -6.62
C LEU A 15 -2.82 3.66 -6.86
N SER A 16 -4.08 3.87 -7.25
CA SER A 16 -4.65 5.21 -7.42
C SER A 16 -4.66 6.01 -6.11
N VAL A 17 -5.07 5.39 -5.00
CA VAL A 17 -5.09 6.04 -3.67
C VAL A 17 -3.69 6.40 -3.20
N LEU A 18 -2.73 5.48 -3.35
CA LEU A 18 -1.33 5.73 -2.97
C LEU A 18 -0.71 6.83 -3.83
N GLN A 19 -1.00 6.85 -5.13
CA GLN A 19 -0.54 7.91 -6.03
C GLN A 19 -1.11 9.27 -5.65
N GLN A 20 -2.41 9.37 -5.28
CA GLN A 20 -3.02 10.61 -4.80
C GLN A 20 -2.36 11.13 -3.52
N ALA A 21 -1.84 10.23 -2.69
CA ALA A 21 -1.10 10.56 -1.47
C ALA A 21 0.41 10.79 -1.70
N ASN A 22 0.88 10.82 -2.96
CA ASN A 22 2.29 10.91 -3.34
C ASN A 22 3.17 9.76 -2.80
N ILE A 23 2.58 8.59 -2.55
CA ILE A 23 3.28 7.38 -2.16
C ILE A 23 3.62 6.58 -3.42
N GLN A 24 4.91 6.35 -3.66
CA GLN A 24 5.35 5.51 -4.77
C GLN A 24 4.99 4.05 -4.49
N ALA A 25 4.21 3.49 -5.40
CA ALA A 25 3.68 2.14 -5.31
C ALA A 25 3.74 1.47 -6.68
N ARG A 26 4.07 0.17 -6.71
CA ARG A 26 4.09 -0.63 -7.95
C ARG A 26 3.19 -1.84 -7.83
N ASN A 27 2.59 -2.24 -8.95
CA ASN A 27 1.87 -3.50 -9.05
C ASN A 27 2.87 -4.66 -9.02
N ALA A 28 2.73 -5.57 -8.05
CA ALA A 28 3.55 -6.79 -7.92
C ALA A 28 2.74 -8.07 -8.21
N GLY A 29 1.67 -7.96 -9.01
CA GLY A 29 0.84 -9.07 -9.48
C GLY A 29 -0.32 -9.38 -8.53
N ASN A 30 -0.03 -9.80 -7.31
CA ASN A 30 -1.02 -10.14 -6.27
C ASN A 30 -1.01 -9.16 -5.07
N CYS A 31 -0.08 -8.20 -5.06
CA CYS A 31 0.06 -7.20 -4.02
C CYS A 31 0.52 -5.87 -4.62
N VAL A 32 0.48 -4.83 -3.80
CA VAL A 32 1.11 -3.55 -4.07
C VAL A 32 2.41 -3.49 -3.30
N GLU A 33 3.51 -3.21 -3.99
CA GLU A 33 4.78 -2.97 -3.32
C GLU A 33 5.03 -1.46 -3.20
N ILE A 34 5.36 -1.02 -1.99
CA ILE A 34 5.64 0.39 -1.68
C ILE A 34 7.02 0.53 -1.06
N HIS A 35 7.63 1.71 -1.22
CA HIS A 35 8.90 2.05 -0.57
C HIS A 35 8.71 3.31 0.27
N ILE A 36 8.60 3.13 1.59
CA ILE A 36 8.25 4.19 2.55
C ILE A 36 9.13 4.10 3.79
N ASP A 37 9.12 5.12 4.65
CA ASP A 37 9.70 4.97 5.98
C ASP A 37 8.79 4.10 6.86
N PRO A 38 9.35 3.21 7.71
CA PRO A 38 8.54 2.31 8.55
C PRO A 38 7.53 3.03 9.44
N GLN A 39 7.82 4.27 9.83
CA GLN A 39 6.91 5.11 10.62
C GLN A 39 5.64 5.48 9.84
N ASP A 40 5.69 5.55 8.51
CA ASP A 40 4.57 5.86 7.64
C ASP A 40 3.72 4.62 7.29
N GLN A 41 4.12 3.43 7.73
CA GLN A 41 3.39 2.18 7.46
C GLN A 41 1.95 2.27 7.98
N VAL A 42 1.77 2.69 9.23
CA VAL A 42 0.44 2.82 9.87
C VAL A 42 -0.43 3.84 9.15
N LYS A 43 0.18 4.95 8.70
CA LYS A 43 -0.51 6.00 7.94
C LYS A 43 -0.96 5.48 6.57
N THR A 44 -0.12 4.71 5.90
CA THR A 44 -0.43 4.11 4.59
C THR A 44 -1.56 3.10 4.68
N ILE A 45 -1.56 2.26 5.73
CA ILE A 45 -2.66 1.34 6.04
C ILE A 45 -3.97 2.09 6.28
N SER A 46 -3.91 3.15 7.10
CA SER A 46 -5.08 3.99 7.41
C SER A 46 -5.65 4.65 6.16
N LEU A 47 -4.80 5.12 5.25
CA LEU A 47 -5.20 5.69 3.97
C LEU A 47 -5.96 4.67 3.11
N LEU A 48 -5.41 3.47 2.93
CA LEU A 48 -6.06 2.41 2.14
C LEU A 48 -7.40 1.99 2.75
N ASN A 49 -7.46 1.84 4.07
CA ASN A 49 -8.71 1.54 4.79
C ASN A 49 -9.76 2.65 4.62
N SER A 50 -9.35 3.92 4.66
CA SER A 50 -10.27 5.06 4.45
C SER A 50 -10.87 5.09 3.03
N ALA A 51 -10.17 4.52 2.06
CA ALA A 51 -10.64 4.33 0.70
C ALA A 51 -11.47 3.03 0.51
N SER A 52 -11.86 2.37 1.60
CA SER A 52 -12.59 1.09 1.60
C SER A 52 -11.83 -0.06 0.91
N ILE A 53 -10.50 0.00 0.91
CA ILE A 53 -9.65 -1.08 0.39
C ILE A 53 -9.32 -2.01 1.54
N VAL A 54 -9.74 -3.27 1.41
CA VAL A 54 -9.41 -4.30 2.41
C VAL A 54 -7.97 -4.77 2.16
N ILE A 55 -7.17 -4.72 3.22
CA ILE A 55 -5.81 -5.27 3.30
C ILE A 55 -5.88 -6.64 3.96
N TYR A 56 -5.28 -7.64 3.34
CA TYR A 56 -5.24 -9.02 3.86
C TYR A 56 -3.99 -9.30 4.67
N ASP A 57 -2.86 -8.78 4.21
CA ASP A 57 -1.55 -9.03 4.81
C ASP A 57 -0.54 -7.95 4.39
N ILE A 58 0.52 -7.81 5.18
CA ILE A 58 1.63 -6.90 4.92
C ILE A 58 2.95 -7.56 5.29
N GLU A 59 3.86 -7.62 4.32
CA GLU A 59 5.18 -8.21 4.49
C GLU A 59 6.27 -7.17 4.23
N ALA A 60 7.26 -7.11 5.11
CA ALA A 60 8.49 -6.38 4.86
C ALA A 60 9.37 -7.14 3.86
N VAL A 61 10.00 -6.42 2.92
CA VAL A 61 10.92 -6.97 1.89
C VAL A 61 12.33 -6.43 2.08
#